data_AF-N8SG69-F1
#
_entry.id   AF-N8SG69-F1
#
_cell.length_a   1.000
_cell.length_b   1.000
_cell.length_c   1.000
_cell.angle_alpha   90.00
_cell.angle_beta   90.00
_cell.angle_gamma   90.00
#
_symmetry.space_group_name_H-M   'P 1'
#
loop_
_entity.id
_entity.type
_entity.pdbx_description
1 polymer ?
#
loop_
_entity_poly.entity_id
_entity_poly.type
_entity_poly.pdbx_seq_one_letter_code
_entity_poly.pdbx_strand_id
1 'polypeptide(L)'
;MSIETKAIVTRIGETDQLYLTENTPELALERADLRMQLAMLSRVRQEQIHFLQEAIVLLEQARIEYDEMPMNLYLNLSLHLAKAYMIYFELNKEKRFALITQQILKPLSHHEHADIYFFLAYASAAQEKPALTRHWLTKYVSTTQCDLELVHEHPVFHPVRHESWYKDLLKRKTH
;
A
#
# COMPACT_ATOMS: atom_id res chain seq x y z
N MET A 1 -9.36 7.00 -24.38
CA MET A 1 -8.31 7.29 -23.38
C MET A 1 -8.56 8.68 -22.82
N SER A 2 -8.77 8.82 -21.50
CA SER A 2 -9.04 10.12 -20.87
C SER A 2 -7.80 11.03 -20.91
N ILE A 3 -7.97 12.33 -20.67
CA ILE A 3 -6.86 13.30 -20.59
C ILE A 3 -5.87 12.88 -19.48
N GLU A 4 -6.40 12.41 -18.36
CA GLU A 4 -5.62 11.89 -17.22
C GLU A 4 -4.75 10.69 -17.61
N THR A 5 -5.32 9.67 -18.28
CA THR A 5 -4.54 8.51 -18.72
C THR A 5 -3.43 8.91 -19.70
N LYS A 6 -3.69 9.87 -20.59
CA LYS A 6 -2.65 10.37 -21.52
C LYS A 6 -1.51 11.05 -20.78
N ALA A 7 -1.80 11.89 -19.79
CA ALA A 7 -0.79 12.56 -18.98
C ALA A 7 0.11 11.54 -18.24
N ILE A 8 -0.49 10.50 -17.65
CA ILE A 8 0.26 9.43 -16.96
C ILE A 8 1.16 8.67 -17.93
N VAL A 9 0.66 8.28 -19.11
CA VAL A 9 1.47 7.57 -20.12
C VAL A 9 2.64 8.43 -20.61
N THR A 10 2.42 9.73 -20.85
CA THR A 10 3.50 10.66 -21.20
C THR A 10 4.55 10.71 -20.09
N ARG A 11 4.12 10.83 -18.82
CA ARG A 11 5.03 10.89 -17.68
C ARG A 11 5.81 9.59 -17.46
N ILE A 12 5.22 8.44 -17.76
CA ILE A 12 5.93 7.15 -17.78
C ILE A 12 7.06 7.18 -18.82
N GLY A 13 6.77 7.65 -20.03
CA GLY A 13 7.80 7.77 -21.09
C GLY A 13 8.96 8.69 -20.68
N GLU A 14 8.66 9.82 -20.05
CA GLU A 14 9.69 10.75 -19.53
C GLU A 14 10.55 10.10 -18.44
N THR A 15 9.92 9.45 -17.46
CA THR A 15 10.62 8.85 -16.31
C THR A 15 11.40 7.60 -16.69
N ASP A 16 10.92 6.82 -17.67
CA ASP A 16 11.67 5.69 -18.24
C ASP A 16 12.90 6.17 -19.03
N GLN A 17 12.82 7.34 -19.69
CA GLN A 17 13.97 7.95 -20.34
C GLN A 17 14.98 8.49 -19.32
N LEU A 18 14.50 9.12 -18.23
CA LEU A 18 15.35 9.62 -17.14
C LEU A 18 16.14 8.50 -16.46
N TYR A 19 15.54 7.32 -16.29
CA TYR A 19 16.19 6.15 -15.70
C TYR A 19 17.49 5.76 -16.40
N LEU A 20 17.60 6.00 -17.71
CA LEU A 20 18.81 5.69 -18.48
C LEU A 20 19.99 6.64 -18.18
N THR A 21 19.71 7.79 -17.58
CA THR A 21 20.71 8.84 -17.30
C THR A 21 20.90 9.10 -15.81
N GLU A 22 19.86 8.92 -15.00
CA GLU A 22 19.85 9.20 -13.57
C GLU A 22 18.90 8.20 -12.88
N ASN A 23 19.47 7.12 -12.35
CA ASN A 23 18.69 6.13 -11.60
C ASN A 23 18.77 6.45 -10.10
N THR A 24 17.65 6.90 -9.54
CA THR A 24 17.51 7.20 -8.10
C THR A 24 16.33 6.45 -7.52
N PRO A 25 16.34 6.17 -6.20
CA PRO A 25 15.20 5.52 -5.54
C PRO A 25 13.93 6.37 -5.60
N GLU A 26 14.03 7.70 -5.64
CA GLU A 26 12.90 8.60 -5.84
C GLU A 26 12.28 8.44 -7.24
N LEU A 27 13.13 8.34 -8.26
CA LEU A 27 12.65 8.09 -9.63
C LEU A 27 11.98 6.72 -9.72
N ALA A 28 12.54 5.69 -9.08
CA ALA A 28 11.93 4.37 -9.06
C ALA A 28 10.55 4.38 -8.36
N LEU A 29 10.42 5.12 -7.25
CA LEU A 29 9.15 5.33 -6.57
C LEU A 29 8.12 6.00 -7.48
N GLU A 30 8.49 7.08 -8.17
CA GLU A 30 7.61 7.77 -9.11
C GLU A 30 7.17 6.85 -10.26
N ARG A 31 8.12 6.14 -10.88
CA ARG A 31 7.86 5.20 -11.98
C ARG A 31 6.90 4.09 -11.59
N ALA A 32 7.00 3.59 -10.36
CA ALA A 32 6.10 2.57 -9.84
C ALA A 32 4.70 3.13 -9.54
N ASP A 33 4.61 4.32 -8.93
CA ASP A 33 3.32 4.94 -8.63
C ASP A 33 2.51 5.23 -9.91
N LEU A 34 3.16 5.74 -10.97
CA LEU A 34 2.51 5.95 -12.26
C LEU A 34 1.90 4.67 -12.85
N ARG A 35 2.59 3.54 -12.72
CA ARG A 35 2.09 2.23 -13.16
C ARG A 35 0.93 1.75 -12.29
N MET A 36 1.00 1.96 -10.98
CA MET A 36 -0.13 1.68 -10.08
C MET A 36 -1.36 2.54 -10.43
N GLN A 37 -1.18 3.82 -10.78
CA GLN A 37 -2.26 4.69 -11.25
C GLN A 37 -2.89 4.15 -12.54
N LEU A 38 -2.08 3.71 -13.52
CA LEU A 38 -2.61 3.06 -14.73
C LEU A 38 -3.37 1.76 -14.41
N ALA A 39 -2.89 0.96 -13.47
CA ALA A 39 -3.60 -0.25 -13.03
C ALA A 39 -4.97 0.09 -12.42
N MET A 40 -5.07 1.17 -11.64
CA MET A 40 -6.33 1.63 -11.06
C MET A 40 -7.30 2.19 -12.11
N LEU A 41 -6.80 2.84 -13.16
CA LEU A 41 -7.61 3.41 -14.23
C LEU A 41 -8.05 2.39 -15.29
N SER A 42 -7.26 1.33 -15.51
CA SER A 42 -7.58 0.32 -16.51
C SER A 42 -8.82 -0.50 -16.11
N ARG A 43 -9.63 -0.82 -17.12
CA ARG A 43 -10.79 -1.73 -17.00
C ARG A 43 -10.47 -3.14 -17.46
N VAL A 44 -9.26 -3.37 -17.96
CA VAL A 44 -8.82 -4.65 -18.52
C VAL A 44 -7.93 -5.33 -17.50
N ARG A 45 -8.42 -6.43 -16.91
CA ARG A 45 -7.70 -7.15 -15.85
C ARG A 45 -6.24 -7.49 -16.20
N GLN A 46 -5.99 -7.89 -17.44
CA GLN A 46 -4.64 -8.23 -17.90
C GLN A 46 -3.70 -7.03 -17.87
N GLU A 47 -4.17 -5.84 -18.26
CA GLU A 47 -3.39 -4.60 -18.17
C GLU A 47 -3.15 -4.22 -16.71
N GLN A 48 -4.16 -4.32 -15.85
CA GLN A 48 -4.02 -4.04 -14.42
C GLN A 48 -2.92 -4.91 -13.80
N ILE A 49 -2.96 -6.22 -14.09
CA ILE A 49 -1.95 -7.18 -13.65
C ILE A 49 -0.56 -6.80 -14.18
N HIS A 50 -0.46 -6.50 -15.48
CA HIS A 50 0.81 -6.14 -16.10
C HIS A 50 1.44 -4.90 -15.45
N PHE A 51 0.69 -3.81 -15.32
CA PHE A 51 1.20 -2.59 -14.69
C PHE A 51 1.58 -2.80 -13.22
N LEU A 52 0.81 -3.60 -12.47
CA LEU A 52 1.16 -3.93 -11.09
C LEU A 52 2.44 -4.75 -11.00
N GLN A 53 2.70 -5.67 -11.93
CA GLN A 53 3.96 -6.43 -11.96
C GLN A 53 5.14 -5.51 -12.19
N GLU A 54 5.03 -4.60 -13.15
CA GLU A 54 6.08 -3.61 -13.39
C GLU A 54 6.33 -2.74 -12.15
N ALA A 55 5.27 -2.23 -11.51
CA ALA A 55 5.40 -1.44 -10.29
C ALA A 55 6.08 -2.21 -9.15
N ILE A 56 5.69 -3.48 -8.93
CA ILE A 56 6.29 -4.34 -7.91
C ILE A 56 7.79 -4.52 -8.16
N VAL A 57 8.18 -4.86 -9.39
CA VAL A 57 9.60 -5.07 -9.74
C VAL A 57 10.42 -3.80 -9.47
N LEU A 58 9.92 -2.63 -9.89
CA LEU A 58 10.60 -1.35 -9.66
C LEU A 58 10.78 -1.07 -8.15
N LEU A 59 9.75 -1.31 -7.35
CA LEU A 59 9.79 -1.07 -5.91
C LEU A 59 10.67 -2.08 -5.15
N GLU A 60 10.66 -3.34 -5.57
CA GLU A 60 11.53 -4.37 -4.99
C GLU A 60 13.00 -4.06 -5.28
N GLN A 61 13.33 -3.75 -6.54
CA GLN A 61 14.68 -3.37 -6.96
C GLN A 61 15.17 -2.14 -6.21
N ALA A 62 14.37 -1.06 -6.17
CA ALA A 62 14.75 0.17 -5.50
C ALA A 62 15.02 -0.01 -4.00
N ARG A 63 14.38 -0.98 -3.33
CA ARG A 63 14.62 -1.25 -1.90
C ARG A 63 15.94 -1.97 -1.63
N ILE A 64 16.61 -2.53 -2.64
CA ILE A 64 17.83 -3.34 -2.48
C ILE A 64 19.03 -2.84 -3.28
N GLU A 65 18.81 -2.08 -4.36
CA GLU A 65 19.89 -1.65 -5.27
C GLU A 65 20.75 -0.50 -4.72
N TYR A 66 20.27 0.23 -3.70
CA TYR A 66 20.94 1.40 -3.17
C TYR A 66 21.49 1.13 -1.77
N ASP A 67 22.81 1.25 -1.62
CA ASP A 67 23.54 1.00 -0.37
C ASP A 67 23.20 2.02 0.75
N GLU A 68 22.93 3.27 0.38
CA GLU A 68 22.53 4.35 1.29
C GLU A 68 21.21 4.98 0.82
N MET A 69 20.19 4.92 1.68
CA MET A 69 18.88 5.51 1.42
C MET A 69 18.32 6.20 2.67
N PRO A 70 17.77 7.42 2.54
CA PRO A 70 17.01 8.04 3.62
C PRO A 70 15.89 7.12 4.13
N MET A 71 15.78 6.94 5.45
CA MET A 71 14.81 6.01 6.04
C MET A 71 13.36 6.34 5.63
N ASN A 72 13.01 7.63 5.50
CA ASN A 72 11.68 8.04 5.02
C ASN A 72 11.39 7.54 3.59
N LEU A 73 12.37 7.58 2.69
CA LEU A 73 12.22 7.05 1.34
C LEU A 73 12.07 5.53 1.34
N TYR A 74 12.85 4.85 2.19
CA TYR A 74 12.72 3.40 2.37
C TYR A 74 11.32 3.00 2.88
N LEU A 75 10.77 3.75 3.83
CA LEU A 75 9.40 3.57 4.30
C LEU A 75 8.38 3.80 3.19
N ASN A 76 8.56 4.85 2.38
CA ASN A 76 7.68 5.15 1.25
C ASN A 76 7.69 4.03 0.21
N LEU A 77 8.86 3.53 -0.19
CA LEU A 77 8.99 2.40 -1.11
C LEU A 77 8.32 1.15 -0.53
N SER A 78 8.56 0.85 0.75
CA SER A 78 7.97 -0.29 1.44
C SER A 78 6.43 -0.20 1.50
N LEU A 79 5.89 0.99 1.73
CA LEU A 79 4.44 1.24 1.75
C LEU A 79 3.82 1.12 0.36
N HIS A 80 4.46 1.66 -0.68
CA HIS A 80 3.97 1.52 -2.06
C HIS A 80 4.00 0.06 -2.51
N LEU A 81 5.04 -0.70 -2.13
CA LEU A 81 5.14 -2.13 -2.45
C LEU A 81 4.03 -2.91 -1.76
N ALA A 82 3.80 -2.67 -0.47
CA ALA A 82 2.69 -3.24 0.27
C ALA A 82 1.32 -2.90 -0.36
N LYS A 83 1.12 -1.64 -0.77
CA LYS A 83 -0.09 -1.20 -1.46
C LYS A 83 -0.27 -1.94 -2.78
N ALA A 84 0.78 -2.09 -3.59
CA ALA A 84 0.74 -2.84 -4.85
C ALA A 84 0.31 -4.29 -4.63
N TYR A 85 0.85 -4.96 -3.61
CA TYR A 85 0.42 -6.31 -3.24
C TYR A 85 -1.02 -6.37 -2.74
N MET A 86 -1.49 -5.38 -1.99
CA MET A 86 -2.90 -5.35 -1.57
C MET A 86 -3.85 -5.10 -2.75
N ILE A 87 -3.47 -4.30 -3.75
CA ILE A 87 -4.24 -4.20 -5.01
C ILE A 87 -4.25 -5.56 -5.73
N TYR A 88 -3.11 -6.26 -5.77
CA TYR A 88 -3.01 -7.61 -6.32
C TYR A 88 -3.94 -8.61 -5.60
N PHE A 89 -4.02 -8.50 -4.27
CA PHE A 89 -4.99 -9.23 -3.46
C PHE A 89 -6.43 -8.86 -3.85
N GLU A 90 -6.76 -7.58 -4.03
CA GLU A 90 -8.12 -7.20 -4.43
C GLU A 90 -8.52 -7.78 -5.78
N LEU A 91 -7.58 -7.88 -6.72
CA LEU A 91 -7.84 -8.48 -8.02
C LEU A 91 -8.00 -10.00 -7.92
N ASN A 92 -7.17 -10.71 -7.16
CA ASN A 92 -7.07 -12.19 -7.23
C ASN A 92 -7.64 -12.92 -6.00
N LYS A 93 -7.84 -12.21 -4.90
CA LYS A 93 -8.27 -12.72 -3.59
C LYS A 93 -7.38 -13.81 -2.99
N GLU A 94 -6.12 -13.89 -3.44
CA GLU A 94 -5.15 -14.85 -2.93
C GLU A 94 -4.48 -14.34 -1.63
N LYS A 95 -4.68 -15.07 -0.52
CA LYS A 95 -4.17 -14.70 0.81
C LYS A 95 -2.64 -14.52 0.88
N ARG A 96 -1.87 -15.11 -0.06
CA ARG A 96 -0.40 -14.94 -0.13
C ARG A 96 0.03 -13.49 -0.29
N PHE A 97 -0.73 -12.66 -1.01
CA PHE A 97 -0.36 -11.26 -1.21
C PHE A 97 -0.51 -10.46 0.09
N ALA A 98 -1.53 -10.74 0.88
CA ALA A 98 -1.66 -10.19 2.23
C ALA A 98 -0.55 -10.70 3.18
N LEU A 99 -0.08 -11.95 3.01
CA LEU A 99 1.08 -12.45 3.76
C LEU A 99 2.35 -11.67 3.41
N ILE A 100 2.61 -11.43 2.12
CA ILE A 100 3.76 -10.65 1.65
C ILE A 100 3.71 -9.22 2.21
N THR A 101 2.55 -8.57 2.15
CA THR A 101 2.34 -7.25 2.79
C THR A 101 2.74 -7.25 4.26
N GLN A 102 2.39 -8.29 5.02
CA GLN A 102 2.83 -8.41 6.42
C GLN A 102 4.33 -8.62 6.55
N GLN A 103 4.96 -9.41 5.68
CA GLN A 103 6.40 -9.66 5.72
C GLN A 103 7.20 -8.38 5.43
N ILE A 104 6.69 -7.52 4.55
CA ILE A 104 7.29 -6.20 4.25
C ILE A 104 7.14 -5.25 5.44
N LEU A 105 5.93 -5.13 6.00
CA LEU A 105 5.61 -4.03 6.91
C LEU A 105 5.80 -4.33 8.39
N LYS A 106 5.73 -5.59 8.84
CA LYS A 106 5.92 -5.92 10.27
C LYS A 106 7.27 -5.46 10.82
N PRO A 107 8.41 -5.68 10.12
CA PRO A 107 9.71 -5.18 10.57
C PRO A 107 9.74 -3.67 10.76
N LEU A 108 8.91 -2.93 10.03
CA LEU A 108 8.88 -1.47 10.02
C LEU A 108 7.86 -0.87 11.01
N SER A 109 7.13 -1.72 11.73
CA SER A 109 6.05 -1.29 12.64
C SER A 109 6.52 -0.49 13.86
N HIS A 110 7.82 -0.48 14.16
CA HIS A 110 8.42 0.33 15.23
C HIS A 110 8.58 1.81 14.85
N HIS A 111 8.36 2.18 13.58
CA HIS A 111 8.41 3.58 13.13
C HIS A 111 7.14 4.37 13.43
N GLU A 112 6.14 3.76 14.08
CA GLU A 112 4.90 4.41 14.52
C GLU A 112 4.11 5.13 13.40
N HIS A 113 4.31 4.69 12.16
CA HIS A 113 3.66 5.25 10.99
C HIS A 113 2.22 4.74 10.83
N ALA A 114 1.27 5.65 10.67
CA ALA A 114 -0.16 5.32 10.57
C ALA A 114 -0.44 4.33 9.42
N ASP A 115 0.05 4.62 8.21
CA ASP A 115 -0.19 3.75 7.04
C ASP A 115 0.36 2.33 7.21
N ILE A 116 1.47 2.16 7.93
CA ILE A 116 2.03 0.83 8.24
C ILE A 116 1.00 0.05 9.07
N TYR A 117 0.44 0.66 10.10
CA TYR A 117 -0.58 0.03 10.93
C TYR A 117 -1.87 -0.25 10.15
N PHE A 118 -2.29 0.67 9.27
CA PHE A 118 -3.45 0.46 8.42
C PHE A 118 -3.27 -0.75 7.50
N PHE A 119 -2.17 -0.83 6.74
CA PHE A 119 -1.93 -1.95 5.84
C PHE A 119 -1.69 -3.26 6.58
N LEU A 120 -1.09 -3.25 7.77
CA LEU A 120 -0.98 -4.44 8.61
C LEU A 120 -2.34 -4.93 9.13
N ALA A 121 -3.24 -4.01 9.51
CA ALA A 121 -4.61 -4.32 9.86
C ALA A 121 -5.37 -4.91 8.67
N TYR A 122 -5.28 -4.27 7.50
CA TYR A 122 -5.91 -4.71 6.27
C TYR A 122 -5.42 -6.10 5.87
N ALA A 123 -4.12 -6.32 5.80
CA ALA A 123 -3.54 -7.62 5.48
C ALA A 123 -3.91 -8.70 6.50
N SER A 124 -4.09 -8.35 7.78
CA SER A 124 -4.57 -9.28 8.81
C SER A 124 -6.05 -9.64 8.62
N ALA A 125 -6.89 -8.66 8.29
CA ALA A 125 -8.30 -8.85 8.01
C ALA A 125 -8.53 -9.70 6.75
N ALA A 126 -7.77 -9.43 5.67
CA ALA A 126 -7.77 -10.21 4.45
C ALA A 126 -7.37 -11.69 4.67
N GLN A 127 -6.59 -11.95 5.71
CA GLN A 127 -6.21 -13.31 6.14
C GLN A 127 -7.15 -13.90 7.20
N GLU A 128 -8.24 -13.22 7.55
CA GLU A 128 -9.20 -13.64 8.60
C GLU A 128 -8.52 -13.87 9.97
N LYS A 129 -7.59 -12.99 10.35
CA LYS A 129 -6.86 -13.04 11.63
C LYS A 129 -7.36 -11.96 12.61
N PRO A 130 -8.53 -12.13 13.25
CA PRO A 130 -9.21 -11.07 14.00
C PRO A 130 -8.39 -10.47 15.14
N ALA A 131 -7.61 -11.30 15.87
CA ALA A 131 -6.75 -10.82 16.95
C ALA A 131 -5.66 -9.85 16.44
N LEU A 132 -5.05 -10.15 15.30
CA LEU A 132 -4.05 -9.28 14.68
C LEU A 132 -4.71 -8.04 14.05
N THR A 133 -5.86 -8.20 13.40
CA THR A 133 -6.64 -7.06 12.88
C THR A 133 -6.94 -6.06 14.00
N ARG A 134 -7.43 -6.53 15.15
CA ARG A 134 -7.68 -5.70 16.32
C ARG A 134 -6.40 -5.03 16.83
N HIS A 135 -5.30 -5.78 16.94
CA HIS A 135 -4.02 -5.25 17.41
C HIS A 135 -3.56 -4.07 16.56
N TRP A 136 -3.55 -4.23 15.24
CA TRP A 136 -3.08 -3.19 14.32
C TRP A 136 -4.05 -2.01 14.21
N LEU A 137 -5.38 -2.24 14.20
CA LEU A 137 -6.35 -1.14 14.23
C LEU A 137 -6.26 -0.33 15.53
N THR A 138 -5.99 -0.98 16.66
CA THR A 138 -5.79 -0.26 17.93
C THR A 138 -4.60 0.69 17.85
N LYS A 139 -3.47 0.22 17.28
CA LYS A 139 -2.29 1.07 17.03
C LYS A 139 -2.60 2.17 16.01
N TYR A 140 -3.27 1.85 14.91
CA TYR A 140 -3.65 2.82 13.89
C TYR A 140 -4.47 3.97 14.49
N VAL A 141 -5.53 3.68 15.24
CA VAL A 141 -6.41 4.69 15.84
C VAL A 141 -5.69 5.55 16.88
N SER A 142 -4.64 5.04 17.54
CA SER A 142 -3.82 5.84 18.45
C SER A 142 -2.94 6.89 17.75
N THR A 143 -2.71 6.79 16.45
CA THR A 143 -1.92 7.79 15.69
C THR A 143 -2.70 9.09 15.44
N THR A 144 -1.98 10.20 15.27
CA THR A 144 -2.56 11.51 14.95
C THR A 144 -3.07 11.61 13.51
N GLN A 145 -2.49 10.81 12.60
CA GLN A 145 -2.82 10.76 11.17
C GLN A 145 -3.91 9.72 10.84
N CYS A 146 -4.57 9.16 11.85
CA CYS A 146 -5.62 8.16 11.64
C CYS A 146 -6.82 8.76 10.90
N ASP A 147 -7.21 8.10 9.82
CA ASP A 147 -8.45 8.34 9.09
C ASP A 147 -9.47 7.24 9.45
N LEU A 148 -10.46 7.62 10.26
CA LEU A 148 -11.52 6.70 10.68
C LEU A 148 -12.53 6.42 9.56
N GLU A 149 -12.71 7.36 8.63
CA GLU A 149 -13.60 7.19 7.48
C GLU A 149 -13.04 6.10 6.57
N LEU A 150 -11.73 6.12 6.30
CA LEU A 150 -11.06 5.06 5.55
C LEU A 150 -11.31 3.66 6.14
N VAL A 151 -11.22 3.49 7.47
CA VAL A 151 -11.51 2.19 8.11
C VAL A 151 -13.01 1.84 8.01
N HIS A 152 -13.87 2.85 8.14
CA HIS A 152 -15.31 2.71 8.03
C HIS A 152 -15.82 2.51 6.60
N GLU A 153 -15.05 2.81 5.58
CA GLU A 153 -15.45 2.57 4.19
C GLU A 153 -14.85 1.28 3.66
N HIS A 154 -13.63 0.92 4.08
CA HIS A 154 -12.91 -0.19 3.49
C HIS A 154 -13.62 -1.55 3.71
N PRO A 155 -14.02 -2.28 2.64
CA PRO A 155 -14.87 -3.48 2.71
C PRO A 155 -14.34 -4.59 3.62
N VAL A 156 -13.01 -4.79 3.63
CA VAL A 156 -12.34 -5.82 4.44
C VAL A 156 -12.65 -5.72 5.94
N PHE A 157 -13.00 -4.53 6.42
CA PHE A 157 -13.28 -4.28 7.83
C PHE A 157 -14.77 -4.38 8.17
N HIS A 158 -15.66 -4.66 7.22
CA HIS A 158 -17.09 -4.83 7.49
C HIS A 158 -17.36 -5.82 8.65
N PRO A 159 -16.71 -7.00 8.71
CA PRO A 159 -16.93 -7.94 9.82
C PRO A 159 -16.56 -7.35 11.19
N VAL A 160 -15.50 -6.55 11.27
CA VAL A 160 -15.01 -6.02 12.56
C VAL A 160 -15.88 -4.88 13.11
N ARG A 161 -16.69 -4.21 12.28
CA ARG A 161 -17.55 -3.09 12.72
C ARG A 161 -18.65 -3.51 13.68
N HIS A 162 -19.01 -4.79 13.66
CA HIS A 162 -20.04 -5.34 14.55
C HIS A 162 -19.48 -5.76 15.91
N GLU A 163 -18.15 -5.82 16.06
CA GLU A 163 -17.48 -6.22 17.28
C GLU A 163 -17.58 -5.15 18.37
N SER A 164 -17.75 -5.58 19.62
CA SER A 164 -17.84 -4.68 20.78
C SER A 164 -16.59 -3.81 20.93
N TRP A 165 -15.41 -4.43 20.78
CA TRP A 165 -14.12 -3.74 20.92
C TRP A 165 -13.93 -2.63 19.88
N TYR A 166 -14.54 -2.75 18.69
CA TYR A 166 -14.44 -1.73 17.64
C TYR A 166 -15.26 -0.48 18.02
N LYS A 167 -16.46 -0.68 18.57
CA LYS A 167 -17.29 0.41 19.10
C LYS A 167 -16.58 1.15 20.23
N ASP A 168 -15.90 0.42 21.12
CA ASP A 168 -15.13 1.02 22.21
C ASP A 168 -13.90 1.76 21.69
N LEU A 169 -13.26 1.27 20.63
CA LEU A 169 -12.13 1.91 19.98
C LEU A 169 -12.51 3.28 19.41
N LEU A 170 -13.66 3.39 18.75
CA LEU A 170 -14.15 4.66 18.20
C LEU A 170 -14.47 5.69 19.30
N LYS A 171 -15.14 5.25 20.38
CA LYS A 171 -15.47 6.14 21.51
C LYS A 171 -14.24 6.80 22.12
N ARG A 172 -13.12 6.07 22.23
CA ARG A 172 -11.86 6.58 22.80
C ARG A 172 -11.18 7.66 21.96
N LYS A 173 -11.53 7.81 20.68
CA LYS A 173 -10.94 8.82 19.78
C LYS A 173 -11.76 10.11 19.73
N THR A 174 -13.07 10.00 19.94
CA THR A 174 -14.02 11.14 19.95
C THR A 174 -14.10 11.87 21.30
N HIS A 175 -13.44 11.35 22.34
CA HIS A 175 -13.32 11.95 23.67
C HIS A 175 -11.88 12.37 23.92
#